data_AF-A0A8H4B405-F1
#
_entry.id   AF-A0A8H4B405-F1
#
_cell.length_a   1.000
_cell.length_b   1.000
_cell.length_c   1.000
_cell.angle_alpha   90.00
_cell.angle_beta   90.00
_cell.angle_gamma   90.00
#
_symmetry.space_group_name_H-M   'P 1'
#
loop_
_entity.id
_entity.type
_entity.pdbx_description
1 polymer ?
#
loop_
_entity_poly.entity_id
_entity_poly.type
_entity_poly.pdbx_seq_one_letter_code
_entity_poly.pdbx_strand_id
1 'polypeptide(L)'
;MNPVHEEYLQTMQKDLFNIAAFCATQYDCRQQFLCKYLWPELSSSYYECNNCDNCQRRNEENPQLTNASSEILEMLEIVEALTKDSLMEVSPDNIIDMFSRSNTDKIRKNKYNELILQRNAKEIKLYEEKPPTILVPKEIA
;
A
#
# COMPACT_ATOMS: atom_id res chain seq x y z
N MET A 1 -5.31 1.06 -31.06
CA MET A 1 -4.14 0.25 -30.64
C MET A 1 -4.45 -1.20 -30.96
N ASN A 2 -3.47 -2.04 -31.31
CA ASN A 2 -3.71 -3.47 -31.55
C ASN A 2 -4.00 -4.15 -30.19
N PRO A 3 -5.12 -4.88 -30.01
CA PRO A 3 -5.46 -5.53 -28.75
C PRO A 3 -4.34 -6.41 -28.18
N VAL A 4 -3.60 -7.11 -29.05
CA VAL A 4 -2.47 -7.97 -28.67
C VAL A 4 -1.31 -7.14 -28.08
N HIS A 5 -1.11 -5.93 -28.59
CA HIS A 5 -0.06 -5.04 -28.11
C HIS A 5 -0.43 -4.41 -26.75
N GLU A 6 -1.71 -4.10 -26.54
CA GLU A 6 -2.20 -3.58 -25.27
C GLU A 6 -2.11 -4.62 -24.15
N GLU A 7 -2.52 -5.86 -24.41
CA GLU A 7 -2.39 -6.99 -23.49
C GLU A 7 -0.92 -7.26 -23.11
N TYR A 8 -0.01 -7.20 -24.09
CA TYR A 8 1.42 -7.33 -23.85
C TYR A 8 1.95 -6.24 -22.90
N LEU A 9 1.59 -4.97 -23.14
CA LEU A 9 2.03 -3.86 -22.28
C LEU A 9 1.49 -3.98 -20.86
N GLN A 10 0.22 -4.35 -20.70
CA GLN A 10 -0.39 -4.57 -19.38
C GLN A 10 0.30 -5.71 -18.62
N THR A 11 0.65 -6.80 -19.32
CA THR A 11 1.39 -7.93 -18.74
C THR A 11 2.78 -7.50 -18.26
N MET A 12 3.55 -6.83 -19.13
CA MET A 12 4.89 -6.34 -18.78
C MET A 12 4.86 -5.35 -17.62
N GLN A 13 3.86 -4.47 -17.58
CA GLN A 13 3.67 -3.53 -16.49
C GLN A 13 3.41 -4.27 -15.17
N LYS A 14 2.52 -5.27 -15.18
CA LYS A 14 2.24 -6.10 -14.01
C LYS A 14 3.48 -6.85 -13.52
N ASP A 15 4.27 -7.41 -14.43
CA ASP A 15 5.51 -8.12 -14.09
C ASP A 15 6.54 -7.18 -13.45
N LEU A 16 6.72 -5.98 -13.99
CA LEU A 16 7.58 -4.96 -13.40
C LEU A 16 7.13 -4.58 -11.98
N PHE A 17 5.83 -4.40 -11.76
CA PHE A 17 5.30 -4.13 -10.41
C PHE A 17 5.54 -5.29 -9.45
N ASN A 18 5.37 -6.54 -9.90
CA ASN A 18 5.64 -7.71 -9.06
C ASN A 18 7.12 -7.83 -8.68
N ILE A 19 8.04 -7.52 -9.60
CA ILE A 19 9.48 -7.48 -9.31
C ILE A 19 9.80 -6.37 -8.31
N ALA A 20 9.25 -5.17 -8.51
CA ALA A 20 9.45 -4.05 -7.60
C ALA A 20 8.92 -4.38 -6.18
N ALA A 21 7.73 -4.98 -6.10
CA ALA A 21 7.17 -5.46 -4.84
C ALA A 21 8.06 -6.55 -4.21
N PHE A 22 8.50 -7.55 -4.98
CA PHE A 22 9.42 -8.59 -4.49
C PHE A 22 10.68 -7.99 -3.87
N CYS A 23 11.25 -6.92 -4.45
CA CYS A 23 12.43 -6.26 -3.90
C CYS A 23 12.11 -5.40 -2.66
N ALA A 24 10.99 -4.67 -2.68
CA ALA A 24 10.63 -3.70 -1.65
C ALA A 24 10.07 -4.34 -0.37
N THR A 25 9.41 -5.50 -0.48
CA THR A 25 8.78 -6.13 0.67
C THR A 25 9.80 -6.50 1.74
N GLN A 26 9.46 -6.18 2.98
CA GLN A 26 10.19 -6.56 4.18
C GLN A 26 9.35 -7.59 4.94
N TYR A 27 10.01 -8.54 5.59
CA TYR A 27 9.42 -9.56 6.48
C TYR A 27 8.55 -10.65 5.82
N ASP A 28 8.00 -10.46 4.61
CA ASP A 28 7.33 -11.55 3.90
C ASP A 28 8.34 -12.52 3.29
N CYS A 29 8.04 -13.82 3.38
CA CYS A 29 8.90 -14.87 2.85
C CYS A 29 9.12 -14.73 1.33
N ARG A 30 10.37 -14.56 0.90
CA ARG A 30 10.75 -14.43 -0.52
C ARG A 30 10.30 -15.64 -1.34
N GLN A 31 10.53 -16.84 -0.83
CA GLN A 31 10.14 -18.07 -1.53
C GLN A 31 8.62 -18.14 -1.70
N GLN A 32 7.87 -17.81 -0.65
CA GLN A 32 6.42 -17.79 -0.73
C GLN A 32 5.92 -16.75 -1.75
N PHE A 33 6.56 -15.59 -1.82
CA PHE A 33 6.27 -14.57 -2.83
C PHE A 33 6.50 -15.11 -4.25
N LEU A 34 7.67 -15.70 -4.52
CA LEU A 34 8.00 -16.27 -5.83
C LEU A 34 7.03 -17.39 -6.23
N CYS A 35 6.67 -18.25 -5.27
CA CYS A 35 5.71 -19.32 -5.50
C CYS A 35 4.32 -18.76 -5.87
N LYS A 36 3.85 -17.71 -5.20
CA LYS A 36 2.59 -17.03 -5.57
C LYS A 36 2.64 -16.39 -6.96
N TYR A 37 3.80 -15.86 -7.36
CA TYR A 37 3.98 -15.23 -8.67
C TYR A 37 4.03 -16.27 -9.80
N LEU A 38 4.83 -17.34 -9.65
CA LEU A 38 5.06 -18.33 -10.70
C LEU A 38 3.93 -19.38 -10.81
N TRP A 39 3.28 -19.69 -9.70
CA TRP A 39 2.28 -20.76 -9.59
C TRP A 39 1.10 -20.30 -8.70
N PRO A 40 0.33 -19.29 -9.13
CA PRO A 40 -0.77 -18.73 -8.34
C PRO A 40 -1.85 -19.76 -7.97
N GLU A 41 -2.04 -20.79 -8.80
CA GLU A 41 -3.00 -21.87 -8.61
C GLU A 41 -2.73 -22.77 -7.39
N LEU A 42 -1.50 -22.78 -6.85
CA LEU A 42 -1.17 -23.53 -5.63
C LEU A 42 -0.98 -22.62 -4.40
N SER A 43 -1.47 -21.38 -4.46
CA SER A 43 -1.26 -20.33 -3.44
C SER A 43 -1.61 -20.73 -2.00
N SER A 44 -2.55 -21.64 -1.79
CA SER A 44 -2.94 -22.15 -0.46
C SER A 44 -1.95 -23.15 0.16
N SER A 45 -0.94 -23.59 -0.58
CA SER A 45 -0.01 -24.65 -0.17
C SER A 45 1.40 -24.17 0.20
N TYR A 46 1.67 -22.87 0.09
CA TYR A 46 3.03 -22.35 0.29
C TYR A 46 3.31 -22.02 1.75
N TYR A 47 4.06 -22.90 2.39
CA TYR A 47 4.65 -22.66 3.71
C TYR A 47 5.78 -21.64 3.63
N GLU A 48 6.00 -20.94 4.73
CA GLU A 48 7.16 -20.07 4.86
C GLU A 48 8.44 -20.90 4.93
N CYS A 49 9.46 -20.50 4.16
CA CYS A 49 10.69 -21.26 4.09
C CYS A 49 11.58 -21.14 5.33
N ASN A 50 11.34 -20.11 6.16
CA ASN A 50 12.13 -19.75 7.34
C ASN A 50 13.64 -19.56 7.10
N ASN A 51 14.08 -19.49 5.85
CA ASN A 51 15.49 -19.48 5.47
C ASN A 51 15.92 -18.22 4.69
N CYS A 52 14.99 -17.52 4.02
CA CYS A 52 15.34 -16.31 3.25
C CYS A 52 15.65 -15.10 4.15
N ASP A 53 16.27 -14.08 3.58
CA ASP A 53 16.63 -12.82 4.26
C ASP A 53 15.46 -12.20 5.04
N ASN A 54 14.27 -12.14 4.42
CA ASN A 54 13.09 -11.59 5.08
C ASN A 54 12.58 -12.46 6.24
N CYS A 55 12.68 -13.79 6.13
CA CYS A 55 12.31 -14.68 7.24
C CYS A 55 13.26 -14.51 8.41
N GLN A 56 14.58 -14.44 8.15
CA GLN A 56 15.57 -14.19 9.19
C GLN A 56 15.32 -12.84 9.86
N ARG A 57 15.17 -11.78 9.05
CA ARG A 57 14.88 -10.43 9.54
C ARG A 57 13.62 -10.38 10.41
N ARG A 58 12.53 -11.02 9.99
CA ARG A 58 11.30 -11.07 10.76
C ARG A 58 11.47 -11.81 12.09
N ASN A 59 12.24 -12.89 12.12
CA ASN A 59 12.50 -13.63 13.35
C ASN A 59 13.41 -12.84 14.31
N GLU A 60 14.39 -12.11 13.78
CA GLU A 60 15.31 -11.27 14.55
C GLU A 60 14.62 -10.03 15.11
N GLU A 61 13.87 -9.31 14.27
CA GLU A 61 13.27 -8.02 14.62
C GLU A 61 11.87 -8.17 15.27
N ASN A 62 11.22 -9.33 15.09
CA ASN A 62 9.91 -9.66 15.64
C ASN A 62 8.89 -8.50 15.50
N PRO A 63 8.60 -8.07 14.26
CA PRO A 63 7.76 -6.90 14.03
C PRO A 63 6.33 -7.14 14.53
N GLN A 64 5.75 -6.11 15.15
CA GLN A 64 4.35 -6.16 15.56
C GLN A 64 3.44 -6.00 14.34
N LEU A 65 2.58 -7.00 14.11
CA LEU A 65 1.57 -6.92 13.07
C LEU A 65 0.39 -6.08 13.55
N THR A 66 0.09 -5.02 12.83
CA THR A 66 -1.08 -4.17 13.08
C THR A 66 -2.12 -4.37 11.99
N ASN A 67 -3.40 -4.34 12.36
CA ASN A 67 -4.48 -4.37 11.38
C ASN A 67 -4.55 -3.02 10.65
N ALA A 68 -4.07 -2.97 9.41
CA ALA A 68 -4.10 -1.80 8.54
C ALA A 68 -5.33 -1.74 7.62
N SER A 69 -6.37 -2.56 7.87
CA SER A 69 -7.54 -2.63 6.98
C SER A 69 -8.25 -1.30 6.83
N SER A 70 -8.24 -0.47 7.88
CA SER A 70 -8.91 0.82 7.84
C SER A 70 -8.20 1.78 6.89
N GLU A 71 -6.88 1.83 7.00
CA GLU A 71 -5.97 2.67 6.21
C GLU A 71 -5.98 2.25 4.74
N ILE A 72 -5.98 0.94 4.47
CA ILE A 72 -6.11 0.40 3.10
C ILE A 72 -7.43 0.85 2.47
N LEU A 73 -8.55 0.72 3.19
CA LEU A 73 -9.86 1.15 2.71
C LEU A 73 -9.90 2.67 2.45
N GLU A 74 -9.31 3.48 3.34
CA GLU A 74 -9.22 4.94 3.14
C GLU A 74 -8.39 5.30 1.90
N MET A 75 -7.25 4.64 1.66
CA MET A 75 -6.48 4.83 0.44
C MET A 75 -7.29 4.46 -0.81
N LEU A 76 -8.03 3.35 -0.78
CA LEU A 76 -8.88 2.95 -1.90
C LEU A 76 -9.99 3.96 -2.19
N GLU A 77 -10.63 4.51 -1.15
CA GLU A 77 -11.64 5.58 -1.30
C GLU A 77 -11.03 6.85 -1.92
N ILE A 78 -9.80 7.21 -1.54
CA ILE A 78 -9.07 8.34 -2.12
C ILE A 78 -8.78 8.10 -3.60
N VAL A 79 -8.30 6.90 -3.97
CA VAL A 79 -8.08 6.55 -5.37
C VAL A 79 -9.38 6.64 -6.17
N GLU A 80 -10.46 6.08 -5.66
CA GLU A 80 -11.78 6.15 -6.30
C GLU A 80 -12.24 7.61 -6.48
N ALA A 81 -12.13 8.44 -5.43
CA ALA A 81 -12.52 9.85 -5.49
C ALA A 81 -11.69 10.65 -6.51
N LEU A 82 -10.37 10.41 -6.56
CA LEU A 82 -9.46 11.09 -7.48
C LEU A 82 -9.66 10.65 -8.94
N THR A 83 -10.00 9.38 -9.17
CA THR A 83 -10.14 8.81 -10.52
C THR A 83 -11.57 8.92 -11.08
N LYS A 84 -12.54 9.34 -10.27
CA LYS A 84 -13.95 9.51 -10.67
C LYS A 84 -14.14 10.58 -11.74
N ASP A 85 -13.30 11.62 -11.75
CA ASP A 85 -13.35 12.70 -12.74
C ASP A 85 -12.18 12.53 -13.73
N SER A 86 -12.46 11.96 -14.90
CA SER A 86 -11.47 11.50 -15.89
C SER A 86 -10.64 12.63 -16.55
N LEU A 87 -10.82 13.87 -16.10
CA LEU A 87 -10.14 15.05 -16.62
C LEU A 87 -8.82 15.37 -15.91
N MET A 88 -8.51 14.70 -14.79
CA MET A 88 -7.28 14.91 -14.04
C MET A 88 -6.36 13.70 -14.09
N GLU A 89 -5.10 13.92 -14.46
CA GLU A 89 -4.05 12.92 -14.32
C GLU A 89 -3.69 12.78 -12.83
N VAL A 90 -4.03 11.64 -12.24
CA VAL A 90 -3.80 11.35 -10.82
C VAL A 90 -2.45 10.67 -10.66
N SER A 91 -1.52 11.30 -9.93
CA SER A 91 -0.23 10.68 -9.59
C SER A 91 -0.28 9.99 -8.21
N PRO A 92 0.62 9.02 -7.93
CA PRO A 92 0.77 8.45 -6.58
C PRO A 92 0.97 9.52 -5.49
N ASP A 93 1.71 10.59 -5.78
CA ASP A 93 1.89 11.71 -4.85
C ASP A 93 0.56 12.39 -4.48
N ASN A 94 -0.42 12.41 -5.39
CA ASN A 94 -1.74 12.95 -5.07
C ASN A 94 -2.48 12.09 -4.05
N ILE A 95 -2.36 10.78 -4.17
CA ILE A 95 -2.94 9.83 -3.22
C ILE A 95 -2.27 10.01 -1.86
N ILE A 96 -0.93 10.10 -1.83
CA ILE A 96 -0.16 10.30 -0.59
C ILE A 96 -0.50 11.65 0.06
N ASP A 97 -0.56 12.74 -0.70
CA ASP A 97 -0.90 14.07 -0.18
C ASP A 97 -2.31 14.09 0.42
N MET A 98 -3.29 13.46 -0.25
CA MET A 98 -4.65 13.36 0.28
C MET A 98 -4.72 12.50 1.53
N PHE A 99 -4.08 11.32 1.52
CA PHE A 99 -4.06 10.40 2.65
C PHE A 99 -3.40 11.03 3.87
N SER A 100 -2.32 11.78 3.64
CA SER A 100 -1.59 12.51 4.69
C SER A 100 -2.28 13.82 5.11
N ARG A 101 -3.39 14.19 4.45
CA ARG A 101 -4.11 15.46 4.66
C ARG A 101 -3.21 16.69 4.48
N SER A 102 -2.27 16.59 3.54
CA SER A 102 -1.32 17.64 3.21
C SER A 102 -2.03 18.87 2.65
N ASN A 103 -1.60 20.07 3.04
CA ASN A 103 -2.16 21.33 2.54
C ASN A 103 -1.26 21.99 1.47
N THR A 104 -0.80 21.21 0.50
CA THR A 104 0.09 21.71 -0.56
C THR A 104 -0.66 22.62 -1.53
N ASP A 105 0.08 23.48 -2.23
CA ASP A 105 -0.48 24.34 -3.28
C ASP A 105 -1.22 23.54 -4.36
N LYS A 106 -0.74 22.33 -4.64
CA LYS A 106 -1.36 21.39 -5.59
C LYS A 106 -2.74 20.94 -5.10
N ILE A 107 -2.84 20.52 -3.83
CA ILE A 107 -4.12 20.12 -3.20
C ILE A 107 -5.14 21.26 -3.26
N ARG A 108 -4.73 22.49 -2.93
CA ARG A 108 -5.63 23.66 -2.95
C ARG A 108 -6.07 24.03 -4.37
N LYS A 109 -5.15 24.03 -5.33
CA LYS A 109 -5.46 24.37 -6.74
C LYS A 109 -6.41 23.36 -7.38
N ASN A 110 -6.21 22.07 -7.09
CA ASN A 110 -7.04 21.01 -7.63
C ASN A 110 -8.29 20.72 -6.78
N LYS A 111 -8.49 21.45 -5.67
CA LYS A 111 -9.63 21.32 -4.75
C LYS A 111 -9.82 19.92 -4.17
N TYR A 112 -8.73 19.15 -4.03
CA TYR A 112 -8.82 17.78 -3.49
C TYR A 112 -9.24 17.76 -2.02
N ASN A 113 -9.00 18.85 -1.28
CA ASN A 113 -9.50 19.06 0.08
C ASN A 113 -11.04 19.20 0.15
N GLU A 114 -11.72 19.42 -0.98
CA GLU A 114 -13.18 19.52 -1.06
C GLU A 114 -13.84 18.16 -1.41
N LEU A 115 -13.05 17.12 -1.71
CA LEU A 115 -13.57 15.79 -2.02
C LEU A 115 -14.16 15.14 -0.76
N ILE A 116 -15.42 14.71 -0.88
CA ILE A 116 -16.12 14.00 0.19
C ILE A 116 -15.79 12.51 0.07
N LEU A 117 -15.00 12.00 1.02
CA LEU A 117 -14.78 10.56 1.19
C LEU A 117 -15.98 9.92 1.91
N GLN A 118 -16.38 8.72 1.50
CA GLN A 118 -17.59 8.07 2.01
C GLN A 118 -17.49 7.80 3.52
N ARG A 119 -16.29 7.49 4.03
CA ARG A 119 -16.08 7.28 5.46
C ARG A 119 -16.14 8.54 6.31
N ASN A 120 -15.83 9.71 5.74
CA ASN A 120 -15.93 11.00 6.42
C ASN A 120 -17.39 11.48 6.57
N ALA A 121 -18.36 10.83 5.91
CA ALA A 121 -19.78 11.09 6.12
C ALA A 121 -20.32 10.47 7.43
N LYS A 122 -19.54 9.60 8.09
CA LYS A 122 -19.73 9.27 9.50
C LYS A 122 -18.73 10.09 10.29
N GLU A 123 -19.20 11.09 11.02
CA GLU A 123 -18.38 11.96 11.88
C GLU A 123 -17.38 11.15 12.71
N ILE A 124 -16.12 11.09 12.27
CA ILE A 124 -15.00 10.79 13.14
C ILE A 124 -14.68 12.12 13.78
N LYS A 125 -14.91 12.23 15.09
CA LYS A 125 -14.53 13.40 15.88
C LYS A 125 -13.07 13.73 15.56
N LEU A 126 -12.85 14.87 14.89
CA LEU A 126 -11.51 15.45 14.80
C LEU A 126 -11.04 15.69 16.24
N TYR A 127 -9.76 15.35 16.49
CA TYR A 127 -9.05 15.46 17.77
C TYR A 127 -9.30 14.33 18.78
N GLU A 128 -8.69 13.18 18.52
CA GLU A 128 -7.83 12.59 19.54
C GLU A 128 -6.42 12.49 18.92
N GLU A 129 -5.51 13.36 19.36
CA GLU A 129 -4.08 13.20 19.07
C GLU A 129 -3.65 11.85 19.65
N LYS A 130 -3.44 10.84 18.80
CA LYS A 130 -2.58 9.73 19.16
C LYS A 130 -1.15 10.17 18.86
N PRO A 131 -0.29 10.39 19.86
CA PRO A 131 1.10 10.68 19.59
C PRO A 131 1.70 9.50 18.82
N PRO A 132 2.69 9.75 17.95
CA PRO A 132 3.42 8.66 17.31
C PRO A 132 3.97 7.75 18.40
N THR A 133 3.68 6.45 18.30
CA THR A 133 4.28 5.43 19.17
C THR A 133 5.77 5.37 18.85
N ILE A 134 6.57 6.20 19.53
CA ILE A 134 8.02 6.07 19.51
C ILE A 134 8.34 4.81 20.33
N LEU A 135 8.75 3.75 19.63
CA LEU A 135 9.29 2.56 20.26
C LEU A 135 10.66 2.92 20.86
N VAL A 136 10.70 3.14 22.17
CA VAL A 136 11.97 3.20 22.91
C VAL A 136 12.49 1.76 23.03
N PRO A 137 13.73 1.46 22.63
CA PRO A 137 14.33 0.15 22.85
C PRO A 137 14.34 -0.17 24.35
N LYS A 138 13.85 -1.35 24.74
CA LYS A 138 14.06 -1.87 26.09
C LYS A 138 15.55 -2.13 26.28
N GLU A 139 16.18 -1.40 27.19
CA GLU A 139 17.48 -1.78 27.73
C GLU A 139 17.35 -3.17 28.38
N ILE A 140 18.26 -4.06 28.00
CA ILE A 140 18.37 -5.42 28.51
C ILE A 140 19.06 -5.32 29.88
N ALA A 141 18.36 -5.75 30.93
CA ALA A 141 18.92 -5.97 32.27
C ALA A 141 19.48 -7.39 32.40
#